data_AF-A0A1B1UB06-F1
#
_entry.id   AF-A0A1B1UB06-F1
#
_cell.length_a   1.000
_cell.length_b   1.000
_cell.length_c   1.000
_cell.angle_alpha   90.00
_cell.angle_beta   90.00
_cell.angle_gamma   90.00
#
_symmetry.space_group_name_H-M   'P 1'
#
loop_
_entity.id
_entity.type
_entity.pdbx_description
1 polymer ?
#
loop_
_entity_poly.entity_id
_entity_poly.type
_entity_poly.pdbx_seq_one_letter_code
_entity_poly.pdbx_strand_id
1 'polypeptide(L)'
;MIAPTPRITIVAIALLMALLPASVHAQDVPGIEICTVEKTMERRTSCLQSNVDFLQKTITKLTTDHQQKLDAANRQIEALKNAVIGLQKLVGELQTAQNKAAEDAKKAAAPAAKDAAPATKEGAK
;
A
#
# COMPACT_ATOMS: atom_id res chain seq x y z
N MET A 1 -5.12 -8.96 -26.20
CA MET A 1 -5.91 -8.13 -25.26
C MET A 1 -5.91 -8.85 -23.92
N ILE A 2 -5.10 -8.39 -22.96
CA ILE A 2 -4.99 -9.01 -21.63
C ILE A 2 -6.07 -8.38 -20.75
N ALA A 3 -7.05 -9.18 -20.35
CA ALA A 3 -8.09 -8.73 -19.41
C ALA A 3 -7.44 -8.48 -18.04
N PRO A 4 -7.64 -7.30 -17.42
CA PRO A 4 -7.12 -7.05 -16.09
C PRO A 4 -7.77 -8.00 -15.09
N THR A 5 -6.96 -8.59 -14.22
CA THR A 5 -7.43 -9.50 -13.18
C THR A 5 -8.34 -8.76 -12.18
N PRO A 6 -9.34 -9.43 -11.57
CA PRO A 6 -10.34 -8.79 -10.72
C PRO A 6 -9.76 -8.06 -9.50
N ARG A 7 -8.53 -8.42 -9.09
CA ARG A 7 -7.81 -7.73 -8.01
C ARG A 7 -7.31 -6.35 -8.44
N ILE A 8 -6.84 -6.21 -9.69
CA ILE A 8 -6.33 -4.94 -10.23
C ILE A 8 -7.48 -3.95 -10.43
N THR A 9 -8.64 -4.43 -10.88
CA THR A 9 -9.82 -3.58 -11.04
C THR A 9 -10.35 -3.07 -9.70
N ILE A 10 -10.36 -3.89 -8.65
CA ILE A 10 -10.78 -3.46 -7.30
C ILE A 10 -9.85 -2.37 -6.75
N VAL A 11 -8.54 -2.54 -6.87
CA VAL A 11 -7.56 -1.53 -6.39
C VAL A 11 -7.69 -0.23 -7.18
N ALA A 12 -7.86 -0.30 -8.50
CA ALA A 12 -8.05 0.87 -9.35
C ALA A 12 -9.34 1.64 -8.99
N ILE A 13 -10.44 0.93 -8.72
CA ILE A 13 -11.71 1.55 -8.32
C ILE A 13 -11.60 2.17 -6.93
N ALA A 14 -10.96 1.49 -5.97
CA ALA A 14 -10.76 2.04 -4.63
C ALA A 14 -9.91 3.33 -4.66
N LEU A 15 -8.86 3.35 -5.49
CA LEU A 15 -8.05 4.53 -5.69
C LEU A 15 -8.86 5.67 -6.33
N LEU A 16 -9.66 5.36 -7.36
CA LEU A 16 -10.53 6.34 -8.02
C LEU A 16 -11.55 6.94 -7.04
N MET A 17 -12.10 6.12 -6.14
CA MET A 17 -13.07 6.56 -5.12
C MET A 17 -12.45 7.49 -4.07
N ALA A 18 -11.16 7.32 -3.77
CA ALA A 18 -10.41 8.20 -2.87
C ALA A 18 -10.09 9.58 -3.48
N LEU A 19 -10.22 9.73 -4.80
CA LEU A 19 -10.03 10.99 -5.52
C LEU A 19 -11.33 11.79 -5.68
N LEU A 20 -12.50 11.28 -5.26
CA LEU A 20 -13.72 12.08 -5.32
C LEU A 20 -13.57 13.30 -4.39
N PRO A 21 -13.92 14.51 -4.87
CA PRO A 21 -13.90 15.69 -4.03
C PRO A 21 -14.86 15.48 -2.86
N ALA A 22 -14.33 15.54 -1.65
CA ALA A 22 -15.17 15.58 -0.45
C ALA A 22 -16.10 16.79 -0.57
N SER A 23 -17.40 16.58 -0.32
CA SER A 23 -18.39 17.65 -0.25
C SER A 23 -17.87 18.74 0.70
N VAL A 24 -17.45 19.87 0.14
CA VAL A 24 -17.04 21.04 0.91
C VAL A 24 -18.31 21.65 1.46
N HIS A 25 -18.70 21.22 2.67
CA HIS A 25 -19.50 22.08 3.51
C HIS A 25 -18.70 23.36 3.73
N ALA A 26 -19.34 24.52 3.58
CA ALA A 26 -18.74 25.77 3.99
C ALA A 26 -18.20 25.59 5.41
N GLN A 27 -16.90 25.82 5.60
CA GLN A 27 -16.30 25.76 6.92
C GLN A 27 -16.79 26.99 7.66
N ASP A 28 -17.78 26.78 8.53
CA ASP A 28 -18.33 27.85 9.32
C ASP A 28 -17.20 28.45 10.16
N VAL A 29 -17.05 29.77 10.09
CA VAL A 29 -16.04 30.47 10.86
C VAL A 29 -16.62 30.62 12.27
N PRO A 30 -16.13 29.86 13.27
CA PRO A 30 -16.84 29.74 14.53
C PRO A 30 -17.02 31.10 15.20
N GLY A 31 -18.25 31.54 15.43
CA GLY A 31 -18.54 32.82 16.08
C GLY A 31 -18.55 34.03 15.13
N ILE A 32 -18.48 33.84 13.81
CA ILE A 32 -18.68 34.93 12.85
C ILE A 32 -20.12 35.47 12.93
N GLU A 33 -21.10 34.61 13.21
CA GLU A 33 -22.48 35.00 13.54
C GLU A 33 -22.54 35.98 14.71
N ILE A 34 -21.70 35.81 15.73
CA ILE A 34 -21.67 36.68 16.91
C ILE A 34 -21.00 38.01 16.59
N CYS A 35 -19.91 38.00 15.82
CA CYS A 35 -19.21 39.22 15.44
C CYS A 35 -20.00 40.07 14.43
N THR A 36 -20.89 39.47 13.63
CA THR A 36 -21.67 40.18 12.60
C THR A 36 -22.97 40.80 13.13
N VAL A 37 -23.53 40.28 14.24
CA VAL A 37 -24.68 40.90 14.92
C VAL A 37 -24.29 42.10 15.79
N GLU A 38 -22.99 42.29 16.06
CA GLU A 38 -22.48 43.39 16.87
C GLU A 38 -22.65 44.75 16.17
N LYS A 39 -23.28 45.70 16.88
CA LYS A 39 -23.65 47.02 16.34
C LYS A 39 -22.59 48.09 16.61
N THR A 40 -21.80 47.91 17.66
CA THR A 40 -20.73 48.85 18.01
C THR A 40 -19.46 48.52 17.21
N MET A 41 -18.92 49.50 16.49
CA MET A 41 -17.78 49.28 15.57
C MET A 41 -16.51 48.81 16.30
N GLU A 42 -16.25 49.30 17.53
CA GLU A 42 -15.11 48.85 18.33
C GLU A 42 -15.23 47.37 18.74
N ARG A 43 -16.40 46.96 19.25
CA ARG A 43 -16.63 45.58 19.69
C ARG A 43 -16.66 44.61 18.51
N ARG A 44 -17.20 45.03 17.36
CA ARG A 44 -17.17 44.25 16.12
C ARG A 44 -15.74 44.00 15.66
N THR A 45 -14.89 45.04 15.69
CA THR A 45 -13.48 44.92 15.29
C THR A 45 -12.71 44.01 16.24
N SER A 46 -12.88 44.16 17.56
CA SER A 46 -12.26 43.30 18.57
C SER A 46 -12.69 41.83 18.45
N CYS A 47 -13.99 41.58 18.23
CA CYS A 47 -14.52 40.24 18.00
C CYS A 47 -13.89 39.58 16.77
N LEU A 48 -13.90 40.27 15.62
CA LEU A 48 -13.29 39.77 14.38
C LEU A 48 -11.79 39.52 14.53
N GLN A 49 -11.07 40.38 15.25
CA GLN A 49 -9.64 40.19 15.51
C GLN A 49 -9.36 38.90 16.29
N SER A 50 -10.13 38.64 17.36
CA SER A 50 -9.98 37.40 18.14
C SER A 50 -10.34 36.16 17.32
N ASN A 51 -11.29 36.29 16.39
CA ASN A 51 -11.69 35.22 15.49
C ASN A 51 -10.57 34.87 14.48
N VAL A 52 -9.94 35.89 13.90
CA VAL A 52 -8.78 35.72 13.00
C VAL A 52 -7.60 35.08 13.74
N ASP A 53 -7.31 35.50 14.97
CA ASP A 53 -6.25 34.87 15.79
C ASP A 53 -6.55 33.39 16.07
N PHE A 54 -7.80 33.06 16.41
CA PHE A 54 -8.22 31.67 16.60
C PHE A 54 -8.09 30.85 15.32
N LEU A 55 -8.58 31.36 14.19
CA LEU A 55 -8.45 30.69 12.89
C LEU A 55 -6.99 30.49 12.51
N GLN A 56 -6.14 31.50 12.70
CA GLN A 56 -4.72 31.40 12.35
C GLN A 56 -4.00 30.35 13.20
N LYS A 57 -4.25 30.33 14.52
CA LYS A 57 -3.75 29.27 15.40
C LYS A 57 -4.25 27.89 14.98
N THR A 58 -5.52 27.79 14.59
CA THR A 58 -6.13 26.54 14.12
C THR A 58 -5.48 26.06 12.82
N ILE A 59 -5.32 26.94 11.83
CA ILE A 59 -4.65 26.63 10.56
C ILE A 59 -3.21 26.16 10.81
N THR A 60 -2.45 26.85 11.66
CA THR A 60 -1.09 26.42 12.02
C THR A 60 -1.10 25.03 12.65
N LYS A 61 -2.00 24.79 13.62
CA LYS A 61 -2.13 23.47 14.27
C LYS A 61 -2.46 22.36 13.28
N LEU A 62 -3.46 22.58 12.41
CA LEU A 62 -3.85 21.61 11.39
C LEU A 62 -2.70 21.35 10.41
N THR A 63 -1.99 22.40 9.99
CA THR A 63 -0.85 22.28 9.08
C THR A 63 0.24 21.41 9.71
N THR A 64 0.61 21.65 10.97
CA THR A 64 1.61 20.85 11.68
C THR A 64 1.16 19.40 11.86
N ASP A 65 -0.10 19.16 12.26
CA ASP A 65 -0.64 17.80 12.42
C ASP A 65 -0.62 17.02 11.09
N HIS A 66 -1.01 17.66 9.98
CA HIS A 66 -0.95 17.03 8.67
C HIS A 66 0.47 16.74 8.24
N GLN A 67 1.42 17.65 8.46
CA GLN A 67 2.83 17.39 8.15
C GLN A 67 3.38 16.20 8.95
N GLN A 68 3.05 16.12 10.25
CA GLN A 68 3.44 14.97 11.08
C GLN A 68 2.86 13.65 10.55
N LYS A 69 1.60 13.66 10.10
CA LYS A 69 0.97 12.48 9.47
C LYS A 69 1.64 12.10 8.16
N LEU A 70 2.01 13.07 7.32
CA LEU A 70 2.73 12.83 6.08
C LEU A 70 4.13 12.23 6.35
N ASP A 71 4.86 12.76 7.31
CA ASP A 71 6.17 12.23 7.71
C ASP A 71 6.06 10.79 8.25
N ALA A 72 5.05 10.51 9.08
CA ALA A 72 4.78 9.17 9.59
C ALA A 72 4.44 8.20 8.44
N ALA A 73 3.60 8.61 7.49
CA ALA A 73 3.25 7.81 6.32
C ALA A 73 4.46 7.54 5.42
N ASN A 74 5.33 8.53 5.22
CA ASN A 74 6.57 8.36 4.45
C ASN A 74 7.49 7.33 5.08
N ARG A 75 7.65 7.34 6.42
CA ARG A 75 8.41 6.30 7.12
C ARG A 75 7.81 4.91 6.97
N GLN A 76 6.48 4.79 6.99
CA GLN A 76 5.80 3.52 6.71
C GLN A 76 6.06 3.05 5.27
N ILE A 77 6.03 3.95 4.30
CA ILE A 77 6.34 3.63 2.89
C ILE A 77 7.77 3.10 2.77
N GLU A 78 8.75 3.70 3.44
CA GLU A 78 10.14 3.21 3.44
C GLU A 78 10.27 1.83 4.07
N ALA A 79 9.60 1.59 5.21
CA ALA A 79 9.57 0.28 5.84
C ALA A 79 8.95 -0.79 4.92
N LEU A 80 7.83 -0.48 4.27
CA LEU A 80 7.18 -1.38 3.31
C LEU A 80 8.07 -1.64 2.08
N LYS A 81 8.74 -0.61 1.54
CA LYS A 81 9.69 -0.78 0.43
C LYS A 81 10.79 -1.77 0.79
N ASN A 82 11.38 -1.64 1.98
CA ASN A 82 12.42 -2.57 2.45
C ASN A 82 11.90 -4.00 2.61
N ALA A 83 10.68 -4.17 3.13
CA ALA A 83 10.06 -5.48 3.23
C ALA A 83 9.81 -6.11 1.85
N VAL A 84 9.34 -5.32 0.87
CA VAL A 84 9.15 -5.78 -0.51
C VAL A 84 10.46 -6.20 -1.15
N ILE A 85 11.55 -5.43 -0.97
CA ILE A 85 12.87 -5.80 -1.47
C ILE A 85 13.35 -7.12 -0.83
N GLY A 86 13.16 -7.28 0.49
CA GLY A 86 13.49 -8.53 1.19
C GLY A 86 12.71 -9.73 0.66
N LEU A 87 11.40 -9.57 0.44
CA LEU A 87 10.56 -10.61 -0.15
C LEU A 87 10.96 -10.94 -1.59
N GLN A 88 11.29 -9.95 -2.41
CA GLN A 88 11.77 -10.17 -3.78
C GLN A 88 13.05 -11.01 -3.80
N LYS A 89 13.98 -10.76 -2.85
CA LYS A 89 15.19 -11.55 -2.70
C LYS A 89 14.89 -13.00 -2.35
N LEU A 90 14.03 -13.24 -1.36
CA LEU A 90 13.62 -14.60 -0.96
C LEU A 90 12.94 -15.37 -2.11
N VAL A 91 12.09 -14.69 -2.89
CA VAL A 91 11.46 -15.28 -4.07
C VAL A 91 12.51 -15.68 -5.12
N GLY A 92 13.52 -14.83 -5.35
CA GLY A 92 14.64 -15.16 -6.24
C GLY A 92 15.45 -16.37 -5.76
N GLU A 93 15.77 -16.42 -4.47
CA GLU A 93 16.48 -17.56 -3.85
C GLU A 93 15.66 -18.86 -3.95
N LEU A 94 14.35 -18.81 -3.67
CA LEU A 94 13.46 -19.97 -3.80
C LEU A 94 13.32 -20.43 -5.24
N GLN A 95 13.19 -19.51 -6.20
CA GLN A 95 13.08 -19.86 -7.62
C GLN A 95 14.35 -20.51 -8.15
N THR A 96 15.52 -20.00 -7.75
CA THR A 96 16.81 -20.62 -8.12
C THR A 96 17.00 -21.99 -7.47
N ALA A 97 16.62 -22.16 -6.20
CA ALA A 97 16.66 -23.46 -5.51
C ALA A 97 15.71 -24.48 -6.15
N GLN A 98 14.49 -24.06 -6.50
CA GLN A 98 13.52 -24.91 -7.21
C GLN A 98 14.04 -25.35 -8.58
N ASN A 99 14.61 -24.43 -9.36
CA ASN A 99 15.17 -24.76 -10.68
C ASN A 99 16.33 -25.76 -10.58
N LYS A 100 17.21 -25.61 -9.59
CA LYS A 100 18.28 -26.58 -9.31
C LYS A 100 17.71 -27.95 -8.94
N ALA A 101 16.77 -28.00 -8.00
CA ALA A 101 16.12 -29.25 -7.59
C ALA A 101 15.39 -29.94 -8.76
N ALA A 102 14.77 -29.17 -9.66
CA ALA A 102 14.12 -29.70 -10.86
C ALA A 102 15.13 -30.26 -11.88
N GLU A 103 16.28 -29.61 -12.06
CA GLU A 103 17.38 -30.08 -12.90
C GLU A 103 18.03 -31.36 -12.32
N ASP A 104 18.26 -31.40 -11.01
CA ASP A 104 18.82 -32.56 -10.31
C ASP A 104 17.87 -33.77 -10.37
N ALA A 105 16.56 -33.54 -10.25
CA ALA A 105 15.55 -34.59 -10.43
C ALA A 105 15.49 -35.14 -11.88
N LYS A 106 15.71 -34.29 -12.90
CA LYS A 106 15.83 -34.74 -14.30
C LYS A 106 17.10 -35.55 -14.55
N LYS A 107 18.21 -35.19 -13.89
CA LYS A 107 19.49 -35.91 -14.01
C LYS A 107 19.47 -37.27 -13.30
N ALA A 108 18.72 -37.39 -12.21
CA ALA A 108 18.52 -38.67 -11.50
C ALA A 108 17.62 -39.67 -12.25
N ALA A 109 16.91 -39.23 -13.30
CA ALA A 109 15.98 -40.06 -14.07
C ALA A 109 16.59 -40.78 -15.30
N ALA A 110 17.91 -40.70 -15.54
CA ALA A 110 18.60 -41.53 -16.54
C ALA A 110 20.06 -41.80 -16.15
N PRO A 111 20.61 -43.04 -16.22
CA PRO A 111 20.08 -44.26 -16.85
C PRO A 111 20.00 -45.47 -15.89
N ALA A 112 18.88 -46.20 -15.91
CA ALA A 112 18.82 -47.60 -15.45
C ALA A 112 18.01 -48.43 -16.46
N ALA A 113 18.55 -48.58 -17.66
CA ALA A 113 18.02 -49.50 -18.66
C ALA A 113 19.15 -50.10 -19.51
N LYS A 114 20.13 -50.73 -18.85
CA LYS A 114 20.90 -51.84 -19.41
C LYS A 114 21.16 -52.84 -18.29
N ASP A 115 21.05 -54.11 -18.66
CA ASP A 115 21.35 -55.31 -17.86
C ASP A 115 20.21 -55.87 -16.99
N ALA A 116 19.17 -56.39 -17.66
CA ALA A 116 18.58 -57.64 -17.25
C ALA A 116 18.15 -58.47 -18.47
N ALA A 117 18.81 -59.64 -18.59
CA ALA A 117 18.58 -60.81 -19.44
C ALA A 117 19.61 -60.99 -20.59
N PRO A 118 20.14 -62.21 -20.82
CA PRO A 118 19.47 -63.49 -20.59
C PRO A 118 20.31 -64.59 -19.90
N ALA A 119 19.65 -65.51 -19.19
CA ALA A 119 20.15 -66.87 -19.02
C ALA A 119 18.99 -67.86 -18.92
N THR A 120 18.85 -68.63 -19.99
CA THR A 120 18.14 -69.89 -20.11
C THR A 120 18.49 -70.87 -18.99
N LYS A 121 17.49 -71.56 -18.44
CA LYS A 121 17.57 -72.99 -18.12
C LYS A 121 16.20 -73.66 -18.30
N GLU A 122 16.17 -74.55 -19.28
CA GLU A 122 15.22 -75.65 -19.42
C GLU A 122 15.26 -76.56 -18.16
N GLY A 123 14.13 -77.20 -17.84
CA GLY A 123 14.12 -78.40 -17.00
C GLY A 123 12.82 -78.71 -16.24
N ALA A 124 12.01 -79.62 -16.80
CA ALA A 124 11.04 -80.53 -16.16
C ALA A 124 9.87 -79.89 -15.35
N LYS A 125 8.60 -80.16 -15.68
CA LYS A 125 7.95 -81.48 -15.72
C LYS A 125 6.61 -81.38 -16.46
#